data_AF-A0A8I2ZYV9-F1
#
_entry.id   AF-A0A8I2ZYV9-F1
#
_cell.length_a   1.000
_cell.length_b   1.000
_cell.length_c   1.000
_cell.angle_alpha   90.00
_cell.angle_beta   90.00
_cell.angle_gamma   90.00
#
_symmetry.space_group_name_H-M   'P 1'
#
loop_
_entity.id
_entity.type
_entity.pdbx_description
1 polymer ?
#
loop_
_entity_poly.entity_id
_entity_poly.type
_entity_poly.pdbx_seq_one_letter_code
_entity_poly.pdbx_strand_id
1 'polypeptide(L)'
;MSSSQQVLRRRNAAGHGAAVLSEVLRNPGTPAPITAPPSTVDALKEHGNTYHFDSFSVVDALELGHLLHARLHPIADTQPTLISIALANTQQVIFQTVTGRGVMPDNERWVARKRNSVLRWGVSSYFLSLKYSGDEAAFAAKFAMSPEQASTYAIHGGGVPIRVAGVEGVVAVVVVSGLKQTEDHGVIMDVIAENWEAVN
;
A
#
# COMPACT_ATOMS: atom_id res chain seq x y z
N MET A 1 -1.46 3.69 -27.92
CA MET A 1 -1.34 2.22 -27.81
C MET A 1 -1.43 1.90 -26.32
N SER A 2 -2.47 1.17 -25.89
CA SER A 2 -2.63 0.81 -24.48
C SER A 2 -1.50 -0.12 -24.09
N SER A 3 -0.56 0.33 -23.26
CA SER A 3 0.41 -0.56 -22.62
C SER A 3 -0.40 -1.61 -21.87
N SER A 4 -0.29 -2.88 -22.26
CA SER A 4 -0.95 -3.97 -21.54
C SER A 4 -0.41 -3.99 -20.12
N GLN A 5 -1.28 -3.77 -19.12
CA GLN A 5 -0.88 -3.82 -17.73
C GLN A 5 -0.38 -5.22 -17.41
N GLN A 6 0.86 -5.32 -16.91
CA GLN A 6 1.48 -6.60 -16.55
C GLN A 6 0.69 -7.26 -15.43
N VAL A 7 0.27 -8.52 -15.66
CA VAL A 7 -0.43 -9.34 -14.67
C VAL A 7 0.60 -10.12 -13.85
N LEU A 8 0.45 -10.09 -12.53
CA LEU A 8 1.40 -10.64 -11.58
C LEU A 8 0.86 -11.88 -10.85
N ARG A 9 1.72 -12.86 -10.63
CA ARG A 9 1.49 -14.01 -9.76
C ARG A 9 2.54 -14.05 -8.66
N ARG A 10 2.16 -14.52 -7.48
CA ARG A 10 3.09 -14.69 -6.36
C ARG A 10 4.18 -15.71 -6.73
N ARG A 11 5.45 -15.35 -6.53
CA ARG A 11 6.61 -16.23 -6.84
C ARG A 11 6.69 -17.44 -5.93
N ASN A 12 6.45 -17.21 -4.65
CA ASN A 12 6.66 -18.21 -3.60
C ASN A 12 5.34 -18.84 -3.14
N ALA A 13 5.43 -20.06 -2.59
CA ALA A 13 4.29 -20.75 -2.01
C ALA A 13 3.81 -20.08 -0.70
N ALA A 14 2.60 -20.45 -0.27
CA ALA A 14 2.06 -20.00 1.01
C ALA A 14 2.96 -20.41 2.18
N GLY A 15 3.09 -19.52 3.16
CA GLY A 15 3.98 -19.64 4.32
C GLY A 15 5.36 -19.03 4.12
N HIS A 16 5.75 -18.63 2.90
CA HIS A 16 7.06 -18.06 2.63
C HIS A 16 7.32 -16.76 3.41
N GLY A 17 6.42 -15.79 3.32
CA GLY A 17 6.51 -14.51 4.01
C GLY A 17 6.56 -14.68 5.53
N ALA A 18 5.83 -15.65 6.08
CA ALA A 18 5.91 -15.98 7.50
C ALA A 18 7.30 -16.51 7.89
N ALA A 19 7.91 -17.36 7.06
CA ALA A 19 9.26 -17.86 7.28
C ALA A 19 10.31 -16.74 7.18
N VAL A 20 10.20 -15.86 6.18
CA VAL A 20 11.06 -14.68 6.01
C VAL A 20 10.95 -13.76 7.23
N LEU A 21 9.73 -13.44 7.66
CA LEU A 21 9.50 -12.63 8.84
C LEU A 21 10.10 -13.28 10.09
N SER A 22 9.86 -14.58 10.29
CA SER A 22 10.41 -15.32 11.43
C SER A 22 11.94 -15.20 11.51
N GLU A 23 12.62 -15.25 10.36
CA GLU A 23 14.07 -15.09 10.30
C GLU A 23 14.51 -13.67 10.62
N VAL A 24 13.88 -12.67 10.00
CA VAL A 24 14.20 -11.26 10.23
C VAL A 24 13.95 -10.84 11.69
N LEU A 25 12.92 -11.39 12.35
CA LEU A 25 12.67 -11.14 13.77
C LEU A 25 13.77 -11.68 14.69
N ARG A 26 14.44 -12.78 14.30
CA ARG A 26 15.57 -13.34 15.05
C ARG A 26 16.87 -12.61 14.75
N ASN A 27 17.08 -12.28 13.48
CA ASN A 27 18.31 -11.72 12.95
C ASN A 27 17.95 -10.50 12.07
N PRO A 28 17.64 -9.34 12.69
CA PRO A 28 17.35 -8.13 11.93
C PRO A 28 18.62 -7.68 11.22
N GLY A 29 18.72 -8.01 9.93
CA GLY A 29 19.81 -7.57 9.07
C GLY A 29 19.83 -6.05 8.90
N THR A 30 20.76 -5.56 8.07
CA THR A 30 20.86 -4.12 7.80
C THR A 30 19.61 -3.61 7.04
N PRO A 31 19.02 -2.46 7.43
CA PRO A 31 17.96 -1.83 6.67
C PRO A 31 18.34 -1.57 5.22
N ALA A 32 17.55 -2.07 4.27
CA ALA A 32 17.67 -1.71 2.87
C ALA A 32 16.94 -0.37 2.60
N PRO A 33 17.50 0.54 1.76
CA PRO A 33 16.81 1.77 1.35
C PRO A 33 15.48 1.47 0.64
N ILE A 34 14.44 2.26 0.92
CA ILE A 34 13.15 2.17 0.21
C ILE A 34 13.24 3.01 -1.07
N THR A 35 12.86 2.43 -2.20
CA THR A 35 12.88 3.14 -3.49
C THR A 35 11.83 4.25 -3.48
N ALA A 36 12.23 5.47 -3.83
CA ALA A 36 11.28 6.56 -3.99
C ALA A 36 10.40 6.32 -5.24
N PRO A 37 9.07 6.39 -5.11
CA PRO A 37 8.19 6.30 -6.29
C PRO A 37 8.39 7.50 -7.23
N PRO A 38 7.96 7.39 -8.50
CA PRO A 38 8.02 8.50 -9.45
C PRO A 38 7.34 9.76 -8.90
N SER A 39 7.99 10.92 -9.09
CA SER A 39 7.55 12.20 -8.52
C SER A 39 6.60 13.00 -9.43
N THR A 40 6.22 12.47 -10.59
CA THR A 40 5.28 13.12 -11.50
C THR A 40 4.04 12.26 -11.70
N VAL A 41 2.91 12.92 -11.92
CA VAL A 41 1.61 12.25 -12.13
C VAL A 41 1.67 11.28 -13.31
N ASP A 42 2.30 11.67 -14.41
CA ASP A 42 2.31 10.86 -15.63
C ASP A 42 3.23 9.64 -15.50
N ALA A 43 4.42 9.79 -14.92
CA ALA A 43 5.28 8.64 -14.64
C ALA A 43 4.63 7.66 -13.66
N LEU A 44 3.91 8.16 -12.66
CA LEU A 44 3.23 7.31 -11.68
C LEU A 44 2.05 6.53 -12.30
N LYS A 45 1.34 7.11 -13.30
CA LYS A 45 0.28 6.39 -14.04
C LYS A 45 0.83 5.18 -14.78
N GLU A 46 2.01 5.33 -15.37
CA GLU A 46 2.67 4.27 -16.13
C GLU A 46 3.22 3.20 -15.18
N HIS A 47 3.90 3.64 -14.12
CA HIS A 47 4.58 2.76 -13.17
C HIS A 47 4.42 3.30 -11.75
N GLY A 48 3.92 2.47 -10.82
CA GLY A 48 3.93 2.82 -9.40
C GLY A 48 2.56 3.21 -8.80
N ASN A 49 1.47 3.28 -9.58
CA ASN A 49 0.15 3.60 -9.03
C ASN A 49 -0.64 2.38 -8.52
N THR A 50 -0.42 1.19 -9.08
CA THR A 50 -1.18 -0.03 -8.79
C THR A 50 -0.46 -1.26 -9.34
N TYR A 51 -0.85 -2.45 -8.87
CA TYR A 51 -0.50 -3.73 -9.48
C TYR A 51 -1.77 -4.50 -9.86
N HIS A 52 -1.65 -5.29 -10.92
CA HIS A 52 -2.67 -6.22 -11.37
C HIS A 52 -2.19 -7.64 -11.13
N PHE A 53 -2.98 -8.43 -10.43
CA PHE A 53 -2.67 -9.81 -10.09
C PHE A 53 -3.54 -10.76 -10.92
N ASP A 54 -3.11 -12.00 -11.11
CA ASP A 54 -3.96 -13.04 -11.68
C ASP A 54 -5.05 -13.50 -10.69
N SER A 55 -4.76 -13.35 -9.40
CA SER A 55 -5.62 -13.67 -8.27
C SER A 55 -5.15 -12.88 -7.04
N PHE A 56 -6.06 -12.60 -6.12
CA PHE A 56 -5.71 -12.02 -4.82
C PHE A 56 -6.65 -12.56 -3.75
N SER A 57 -6.14 -13.51 -2.98
CA SER A 57 -6.84 -14.20 -1.90
C SER A 57 -6.38 -13.70 -0.52
N VAL A 58 -7.01 -14.21 0.54
CA VAL A 58 -6.54 -13.97 1.92
C VAL A 58 -5.11 -14.49 2.14
N VAL A 59 -4.71 -15.53 1.41
CA VAL A 59 -3.34 -16.04 1.47
C VAL A 59 -2.36 -15.02 0.88
N ASP A 60 -2.71 -14.35 -0.22
CA ASP A 60 -1.85 -13.31 -0.82
C ASP A 60 -1.74 -12.09 0.09
N ALA A 61 -2.84 -11.70 0.74
CA ALA A 61 -2.82 -10.67 1.77
C ALA A 61 -1.92 -11.04 2.96
N LEU A 62 -1.97 -12.29 3.42
CA LEU A 62 -1.11 -12.79 4.50
C LEU A 62 0.38 -12.76 4.11
N GLU A 63 0.72 -13.20 2.89
CA GLU A 63 2.09 -13.12 2.39
C GLU A 63 2.59 -11.69 2.29
N LEU A 64 1.82 -10.82 1.62
CA LEU A 64 2.17 -9.41 1.45
C LEU A 64 2.37 -8.74 2.81
N GLY A 65 1.46 -8.99 3.75
CA GLY A 65 1.54 -8.47 5.11
C GLY A 65 2.81 -8.89 5.84
N HIS A 66 3.17 -10.17 5.80
CA HIS A 66 4.40 -10.66 6.44
C HIS A 66 5.67 -10.13 5.77
N LEU A 67 5.69 -10.07 4.44
CA LEU A 67 6.84 -9.56 3.69
C LEU A 67 7.06 -8.06 3.94
N LEU A 68 5.99 -7.26 3.99
CA LEU A 68 6.06 -5.85 4.40
C LEU A 68 6.58 -5.70 5.83
N HIS A 69 6.08 -6.53 6.75
CA HIS A 69 6.53 -6.52 8.13
C HIS A 69 8.02 -6.86 8.24
N ALA A 70 8.48 -7.90 7.53
CA ALA A 70 9.89 -8.26 7.46
C ALA A 70 10.75 -7.13 6.86
N ARG A 71 10.27 -6.50 5.78
CA ARG A 71 10.97 -5.39 5.09
C ARG A 71 11.17 -4.16 5.99
N LEU A 72 10.22 -3.91 6.88
CA LEU A 72 10.18 -2.74 7.76
C LEU A 72 10.74 -3.01 9.16
N HIS A 73 10.87 -4.27 9.58
CA HIS A 73 11.35 -4.64 10.90
C HIS A 73 12.73 -4.04 11.25
N PRO A 74 13.74 -4.01 10.35
CA PRO A 74 15.05 -3.44 10.67
C PRO A 74 15.05 -1.95 11.05
N ILE A 75 13.99 -1.19 10.71
CA ILE A 75 13.87 0.23 11.07
C ILE A 75 12.84 0.50 12.18
N ALA A 76 12.16 -0.53 12.67
CA ALA A 76 10.97 -0.40 13.50
C ALA A 76 11.22 0.26 14.87
N ASP A 77 12.44 0.20 15.39
CA ASP A 77 12.80 0.87 16.65
C ASP A 77 12.85 2.41 16.53
N THR A 78 13.09 2.92 15.32
CA THR A 78 13.16 4.38 15.07
C THR A 78 11.97 4.89 14.28
N GLN A 79 11.35 4.03 13.47
CA GLN A 79 10.26 4.37 12.57
C GLN A 79 9.21 3.25 12.60
N PRO A 80 8.47 3.11 13.72
CA PRO A 80 7.40 2.12 13.83
C PRO A 80 6.24 2.48 12.89
N THR A 81 5.67 1.47 12.24
CA THR A 81 4.68 1.62 11.18
C THR A 81 3.52 0.67 11.36
N LEU A 82 2.34 1.09 10.90
CA LEU A 82 1.14 0.27 10.79
C LEU A 82 0.99 -0.23 9.35
N ILE A 83 0.78 -1.54 9.20
CA ILE A 83 0.47 -2.20 7.92
C ILE A 83 -0.95 -2.74 8.00
N SER A 84 -1.79 -2.43 7.02
CA SER A 84 -3.19 -2.88 6.96
C SER A 84 -3.56 -3.30 5.54
N ILE A 85 -4.23 -4.44 5.40
CA ILE A 85 -4.80 -4.91 4.13
C ILE A 85 -6.28 -5.19 4.34
N ALA A 86 -7.12 -4.55 3.53
CA ALA A 86 -8.57 -4.66 3.63
C ALA A 86 -9.22 -4.94 2.27
N LEU A 87 -10.30 -5.73 2.26
CA LEU A 87 -11.08 -6.01 1.07
C LEU A 87 -11.86 -4.77 0.61
N ALA A 88 -11.99 -4.58 -0.70
CA ALA A 88 -12.65 -3.39 -1.23
C ALA A 88 -14.17 -3.42 -1.09
N ASN A 89 -14.78 -4.60 -1.17
CA ASN A 89 -16.24 -4.78 -1.14
C ASN A 89 -16.86 -4.52 0.23
N THR A 90 -16.20 -4.95 1.31
CA THR A 90 -16.71 -4.87 2.69
C THR A 90 -15.91 -3.94 3.58
N GLN A 91 -14.73 -3.47 3.12
CA GLN A 91 -13.71 -2.84 3.96
C GLN A 91 -13.24 -3.71 5.13
N GLN A 92 -13.52 -5.01 5.11
CA GLN A 92 -13.05 -5.94 6.12
C GLN A 92 -11.53 -5.99 6.09
N VAL A 93 -10.91 -5.69 7.22
CA VAL A 93 -9.47 -5.86 7.43
C VAL A 93 -9.19 -7.35 7.53
N ILE A 94 -8.33 -7.86 6.65
CA ILE A 94 -7.95 -9.27 6.57
C ILE A 94 -6.50 -9.52 7.01
N PHE A 95 -5.71 -8.46 7.13
CA PHE A 95 -4.39 -8.47 7.75
C PHE A 95 -4.11 -7.10 8.36
N GLN A 96 -3.62 -7.04 9.60
CA GLN A 96 -3.15 -5.80 10.21
C GLN A 96 -2.09 -6.09 11.27
N THR A 97 -1.02 -5.30 11.27
CA THR A 97 0.04 -5.39 12.29
C THR A 97 0.75 -4.06 12.45
N VAL A 98 1.49 -3.92 13.55
CA VAL A 98 2.46 -2.85 13.78
C VAL A 98 3.87 -3.44 13.79
N THR A 99 4.84 -2.73 13.23
CA THR A 99 6.22 -3.22 13.08
C THR A 99 7.06 -3.12 14.34
N GLY A 100 6.71 -2.20 15.24
CA GLY A 100 7.47 -1.90 16.45
C GLY A 100 6.65 -1.13 17.47
N ARG A 101 7.30 -0.82 18.59
CA ARG A 101 6.72 -0.04 19.68
C ARG A 101 6.54 1.43 19.24
N GLY A 102 5.49 2.09 19.74
CA GLY A 102 5.29 3.53 19.52
C GLY A 102 4.30 3.91 18.41
N VAL A 103 3.69 2.94 17.73
CA VAL A 103 2.50 3.21 16.89
C VAL A 103 1.35 3.66 17.80
N MET A 104 0.68 4.76 17.44
CA MET A 104 -0.38 5.37 18.23
C MET A 104 -1.76 5.08 17.60
N PRO A 105 -2.87 5.18 18.36
CA PRO A 105 -4.21 4.97 17.81
C PRO A 105 -4.59 5.87 16.61
N ASP A 106 -3.95 7.03 16.45
CA ASP A 106 -4.18 7.91 15.29
C ASP A 106 -3.74 7.28 13.96
N ASN A 107 -2.79 6.32 13.97
CA ASN A 107 -2.39 5.58 12.78
C ASN A 107 -3.56 4.82 12.15
N GLU A 108 -4.52 4.34 12.94
CA GLU A 108 -5.75 3.71 12.44
C GLU A 108 -6.61 4.69 11.63
N ARG A 109 -6.66 5.96 12.07
CA ARG A 109 -7.38 7.01 11.34
C ARG A 109 -6.69 7.32 10.02
N TRP A 110 -5.37 7.42 10.01
CA TRP A 110 -4.59 7.57 8.78
C TRP A 110 -4.84 6.42 7.81
N VAL A 111 -4.84 5.18 8.31
CA VAL A 111 -5.10 3.99 7.50
C VAL A 111 -6.49 4.01 6.89
N ALA A 112 -7.52 4.29 7.69
CA ALA A 112 -8.88 4.42 7.20
C ALA A 112 -9.01 5.53 6.15
N ARG A 113 -8.42 6.71 6.40
CA ARG A 113 -8.46 7.85 5.49
C ARG A 113 -7.76 7.58 4.15
N LYS A 114 -6.56 6.98 4.18
CA LYS A 114 -5.83 6.57 2.96
C LYS A 114 -6.62 5.50 2.20
N ARG A 115 -7.17 4.49 2.90
CA ARG A 115 -8.02 3.45 2.30
C ARG A 115 -9.24 4.03 1.59
N ASN A 116 -9.97 4.93 2.25
CA ASN A 116 -11.15 5.57 1.68
C ASN A 116 -10.82 6.33 0.39
N SER A 117 -9.65 6.98 0.34
CA SER A 117 -9.19 7.64 -0.88
C SER A 117 -8.93 6.65 -2.01
N VAL A 118 -8.23 5.55 -1.72
CA VAL A 118 -7.98 4.52 -2.73
C VAL A 118 -9.28 3.91 -3.25
N LEU A 119 -10.23 3.59 -2.37
CA LEU A 119 -11.50 2.98 -2.75
C LEU A 119 -12.37 3.91 -3.59
N ARG A 120 -12.45 5.20 -3.25
CA ARG A 120 -13.30 6.16 -3.96
C ARG A 120 -12.75 6.54 -5.33
N TRP A 121 -11.43 6.74 -5.46
CA TRP A 121 -10.83 7.25 -6.69
C TRP A 121 -10.07 6.19 -7.51
N GLY A 122 -9.93 4.97 -7.01
CA GLY A 122 -9.33 3.84 -7.74
C GLY A 122 -7.84 4.00 -8.05
N VAL A 123 -7.16 4.93 -7.38
CA VAL A 123 -5.75 5.27 -7.56
C VAL A 123 -5.07 5.29 -6.20
N SER A 124 -3.75 5.20 -6.16
CA SER A 124 -3.00 5.31 -4.91
C SER A 124 -3.23 6.67 -4.25
N SER A 125 -3.14 6.69 -2.92
CA SER A 125 -3.22 7.96 -2.19
C SER A 125 -2.05 8.88 -2.55
N TYR A 126 -0.88 8.33 -2.90
CA TYR A 126 0.27 9.10 -3.39
C TYR A 126 0.01 9.77 -4.73
N PHE A 127 -0.68 9.08 -5.66
CA PHE A 127 -1.11 9.69 -6.92
C PHE A 127 -2.00 10.92 -6.69
N LEU A 128 -2.92 10.84 -5.74
CA LEU A 128 -3.74 11.99 -5.34
C LEU A 128 -2.86 13.10 -4.73
N SER A 129 -1.87 12.76 -3.90
CA SER A 129 -0.90 13.74 -3.39
C SER A 129 -0.27 14.51 -4.55
N LEU A 130 0.27 13.83 -5.55
CA LEU A 130 0.96 14.48 -6.67
C LEU A 130 0.00 15.33 -7.51
N LYS A 131 -1.20 14.81 -7.76
CA LYS A 131 -2.20 15.51 -8.58
C LYS A 131 -2.69 16.82 -7.96
N TYR A 132 -2.72 16.88 -6.63
CA TYR A 132 -3.18 18.05 -5.88
C TYR A 132 -2.05 18.74 -5.12
N SER A 133 -0.78 18.42 -5.40
CA SER A 133 0.40 18.97 -4.70
C SER A 133 0.35 18.84 -3.17
N GLY A 134 -0.34 17.81 -2.66
CA GLY A 134 -0.58 17.60 -1.22
C GLY A 134 -1.66 18.51 -0.61
N ASP A 135 -2.36 19.31 -1.41
CA ASP A 135 -3.40 20.23 -0.95
C ASP A 135 -4.75 19.52 -0.78
N GLU A 136 -5.04 19.08 0.45
CA GLU A 136 -6.31 18.46 0.83
C GLU A 136 -7.52 19.40 0.71
N ALA A 137 -7.33 20.72 0.81
CA ALA A 137 -8.41 21.69 0.67
C ALA A 137 -8.80 21.86 -0.81
N ALA A 138 -7.81 21.98 -1.70
CA ALA A 138 -8.04 22.00 -3.14
C ALA A 138 -8.66 20.68 -3.62
N PHE A 139 -8.22 19.55 -3.08
CA PHE A 139 -8.82 18.24 -3.31
C PHE A 139 -10.30 18.19 -2.88
N ALA A 140 -10.60 18.64 -1.66
CA ALA A 140 -11.97 18.67 -1.14
C ALA A 140 -12.89 19.57 -1.96
N ALA A 141 -12.42 20.78 -2.30
CA ALA A 141 -13.15 21.72 -3.15
C ALA A 141 -13.42 21.13 -4.53
N LYS A 142 -12.44 20.45 -5.15
CA LYS A 142 -12.60 19.83 -6.47
C LYS A 142 -13.70 18.76 -6.51
N PHE A 143 -13.92 18.07 -5.40
CA PHE A 143 -14.94 17.00 -5.29
C PHE A 143 -16.18 17.42 -4.50
N ALA A 144 -16.37 18.73 -4.27
CA ALA A 144 -17.50 19.31 -3.54
C ALA A 144 -17.80 18.62 -2.20
N MET A 145 -16.75 18.29 -1.45
CA MET A 145 -16.88 17.62 -0.15
C MET A 145 -17.19 18.64 0.95
N SER A 146 -18.12 18.29 1.85
CA SER A 146 -18.26 19.00 3.13
C SER A 146 -17.01 18.78 3.99
N PRO A 147 -16.75 19.62 5.01
CA PRO A 147 -15.64 19.41 5.95
C PRO A 147 -15.68 18.03 6.62
N GLU A 148 -16.86 17.55 7.00
CA GLU A 148 -17.07 16.23 7.62
C GLU A 148 -16.69 15.12 6.65
N GLN A 149 -17.12 15.22 5.39
CA GLN A 149 -16.75 14.27 4.35
C GLN A 149 -15.24 14.29 4.10
N ALA A 150 -14.66 15.47 3.94
CA ALA A 150 -13.23 15.65 3.67
C ALA A 150 -12.36 15.03 4.77
N SER A 151 -12.78 15.12 6.04
CA SER A 151 -12.08 14.53 7.18
C SER A 151 -11.90 13.00 7.10
N THR A 152 -12.74 12.31 6.31
CA THR A 152 -12.67 10.85 6.13
C THR A 152 -11.70 10.40 5.05
N TYR A 153 -11.02 11.33 4.36
CA TYR A 153 -10.07 11.05 3.29
C TYR A 153 -8.70 11.63 3.61
N ALA A 154 -7.65 10.96 3.12
CA ALA A 154 -6.29 11.48 3.13
C ALA A 154 -5.65 11.24 1.77
N ILE A 155 -4.92 12.23 1.24
CA ILE A 155 -4.20 12.11 -0.03
C ILE A 155 -2.69 12.00 0.17
N HIS A 156 -2.24 11.57 1.35
CA HIS A 156 -0.83 11.28 1.62
C HIS A 156 -0.49 9.86 1.19
N GLY A 157 0.70 9.67 0.60
CA GLY A 157 1.18 8.37 0.12
C GLY A 157 1.15 7.24 1.15
N GLY A 158 1.00 6.01 0.66
CA GLY A 158 0.94 4.80 1.50
C GLY A 158 -0.30 3.93 1.32
N GLY A 159 -1.34 4.38 0.61
CA GLY A 159 -2.46 3.54 0.20
C GLY A 159 -2.34 3.14 -1.26
N VAL A 160 -2.34 1.84 -1.57
CA VAL A 160 -2.19 1.31 -2.93
C VAL A 160 -3.35 0.35 -3.28
N PRO A 161 -4.02 0.55 -4.43
CA PRO A 161 -5.06 -0.36 -4.89
C PRO A 161 -4.48 -1.67 -5.42
N ILE A 162 -5.09 -2.78 -5.00
CA ILE A 162 -4.86 -4.13 -5.51
C ILE A 162 -5.96 -4.45 -6.53
N ARG A 163 -5.57 -4.93 -7.71
CA ARG A 163 -6.49 -5.26 -8.81
C ARG A 163 -6.28 -6.69 -9.27
N VAL A 164 -7.32 -7.32 -9.80
CA VAL A 164 -7.23 -8.67 -10.39
C VAL A 164 -7.64 -8.60 -11.85
N ALA A 165 -6.86 -9.22 -12.72
CA ALA A 165 -7.11 -9.25 -14.15
C ALA A 165 -8.51 -9.82 -14.43
N GLY A 166 -9.28 -9.13 -15.27
CA GLY A 166 -10.67 -9.52 -15.59
C GLY A 166 -11.72 -9.13 -14.54
N VAL A 167 -11.32 -8.58 -13.39
CA VAL A 167 -12.25 -8.02 -12.40
C VAL A 167 -12.26 -6.50 -12.53
N GLU A 168 -13.45 -5.92 -12.74
CA GLU A 168 -13.58 -4.47 -12.76
C GLU A 168 -13.41 -3.88 -11.36
N GLY A 169 -12.53 -2.89 -11.24
CA GLY A 169 -12.32 -2.14 -10.00
C GLY A 169 -11.19 -2.65 -9.12
N VAL A 170 -11.17 -2.14 -7.89
CA VAL A 170 -10.19 -2.49 -6.84
C VAL A 170 -10.76 -3.66 -6.05
N VAL A 171 -9.97 -4.70 -5.78
CA VAL A 171 -10.42 -5.87 -4.99
C VAL A 171 -9.98 -5.80 -3.53
N ALA A 172 -8.85 -5.14 -3.27
CA ALA A 172 -8.32 -4.90 -1.94
C ALA A 172 -7.47 -3.62 -1.91
N VAL A 173 -7.19 -3.12 -0.72
CA VAL A 173 -6.28 -1.99 -0.50
C VAL A 173 -5.26 -2.39 0.53
N VAL A 174 -3.98 -2.20 0.18
CA VAL A 174 -2.87 -2.25 1.13
C VAL A 174 -2.53 -0.84 1.57
N VAL A 175 -2.32 -0.66 2.86
CA VAL A 175 -1.92 0.61 3.46
C VAL A 175 -0.71 0.41 4.36
N VAL A 176 0.31 1.25 4.18
CA VAL A 176 1.39 1.47 5.14
C VAL A 176 1.28 2.90 5.67
N SER A 177 1.46 3.06 6.98
CA SER A 177 1.37 4.36 7.65
C SER A 177 2.36 4.47 8.80
N GLY A 178 3.28 5.44 8.69
CA GLY A 178 4.19 5.83 9.78
C GLY A 178 5.54 6.37 9.29
N LEU A 179 5.84 6.26 7.99
CA LEU A 179 7.06 6.80 7.37
C LEU A 179 6.77 8.14 6.68
N LYS A 180 7.78 8.68 5.97
CA LYS A 180 7.50 9.73 4.98
C LYS A 180 6.59 9.15 3.90
N GLN A 181 5.70 9.97 3.35
CA GLN A 181 4.69 9.48 2.39
C GLN A 181 5.26 8.75 1.16
N THR A 182 6.47 9.14 0.71
CA THR A 182 7.17 8.47 -0.40
C THR A 182 7.67 7.09 0.00
N GLU A 183 8.09 6.92 1.25
CA GLU A 183 8.57 5.65 1.80
C GLU A 183 7.40 4.72 2.12
N ASP A 184 6.31 5.25 2.70
CA ASP A 184 5.05 4.50 2.92
C ASP A 184 4.55 3.90 1.59
N HIS A 185 4.58 4.67 0.50
CA HIS A 185 4.17 4.19 -0.83
C HIS A 185 5.24 3.28 -1.44
N GLY A 186 6.50 3.69 -1.41
CA GLY A 186 7.63 2.99 -2.03
C GLY A 186 7.81 1.56 -1.52
N VAL A 187 7.70 1.34 -0.21
CA VAL A 187 7.89 0.01 0.38
C VAL A 187 6.85 -1.00 -0.12
N ILE A 188 5.61 -0.54 -0.36
CA ILE A 188 4.56 -1.39 -0.95
C ILE A 188 4.94 -1.79 -2.38
N MET A 189 5.45 -0.83 -3.15
CA MET A 189 5.86 -1.09 -4.53
C MET A 189 7.05 -2.04 -4.61
N ASP A 190 8.09 -1.79 -3.81
CA ASP A 190 9.29 -2.63 -3.73
C ASP A 190 8.93 -4.08 -3.38
N VAL A 191 8.17 -4.28 -2.30
CA VAL A 191 7.84 -5.62 -1.82
C VAL A 191 7.04 -6.42 -2.85
N ILE A 192 6.08 -5.80 -3.52
CA ILE A 192 5.30 -6.49 -4.56
C ILE A 192 6.20 -6.80 -5.77
N ALA A 193 7.02 -5.85 -6.23
CA ALA A 193 7.92 -6.06 -7.37
C ALA A 193 8.94 -7.18 -7.14
N GLU A 194 9.44 -7.32 -5.92
CA GLU A 194 10.42 -8.34 -5.54
C GLU A 194 9.81 -9.75 -5.40
N ASN A 195 8.55 -9.85 -4.96
CA ASN A 195 7.94 -11.12 -4.53
C ASN A 195 6.85 -11.66 -5.46
N TRP A 196 6.43 -10.86 -6.44
CA TRP A 196 5.54 -11.29 -7.51
C TRP A 196 6.27 -11.25 -8.86
N GLU A 197 5.84 -12.09 -9.79
CA GLU A 197 6.42 -12.22 -11.13
C GLU A 197 5.34 -12.10 -12.20
N ALA A 198 5.74 -11.73 -13.41
CA ALA A 198 4.85 -11.61 -14.53
C ALA A 198 4.30 -12.98 -14.94
N VAL A 199 2.99 -13.03 -15.19
CA VAL A 199 2.35 -14.18 -15.84
C VAL A 199 2.54 -14.01 -17.35
N ASN A 200 3.26 -14.94 -17.97
CA ASN A 200 3.37 -15.04 -19.43
C ASN A 200 2.11 -15.64 -20.06
#